data_AF-A0A6J0AU70-F1
#
_entry.id   AF-A0A6J0AU70-F1
#
_cell.length_a   1.000
_cell.length_b   1.000
_cell.length_c   1.000
_cell.angle_alpha   90.00
_cell.angle_beta   90.00
_cell.angle_gamma   90.00
#
_symmetry.space_group_name_H-M   'P 1'
#
loop_
_entity.id
_entity.type
_entity.pdbx_description
1 polymer ?
#
loop_
_entity_poly.entity_id
_entity_poly.type
_entity_poly.pdbx_seq_one_letter_code
_entity_poly.pdbx_strand_id
1 'polypeptide(L)'
;MEEKLRYDFVEVEEPSDGSVLGRWCGSGSVPGKQISKGNQIRIRFVSDEYFPSEPGFCIHYSIVVPQFTETVSPSVLPAAALPLDLLNNAVTAFSTLEDLIRYLEPDRWQLDLEDLYRPTWQLLGKAFVFGRKSRAVDLNLLKEEARLYSCTPRNFSVSVREELKRADTIFWPGCLLVKRCGGNCACCLHTCSECQCVPSKVTKKYHEVLQLRPKTGVRGLHKSLTDVALEHHEECDCVCRGNAGG
;
A
#
# COMPACT_ATOMS: atom_id res chain seq x y z
N MET A 1 51.36 29.84 18.30
CA MET A 1 50.56 28.63 17.95
C MET A 1 49.09 28.74 18.41
N GLU A 2 48.78 29.61 19.37
CA GLU A 2 47.41 29.88 19.86
C GLU A 2 46.78 31.17 19.23
N GLU A 3 47.59 31.99 18.56
CA GLU A 3 47.13 33.26 17.96
C GLU A 3 46.21 33.06 16.75
N LYS A 4 46.43 32.06 15.88
CA LYS A 4 45.62 31.88 14.65
C LYS A 4 44.16 31.47 14.93
N LEU A 5 43.89 30.75 16.03
CA LEU A 5 42.52 30.41 16.49
C LEU A 5 41.69 31.64 16.89
N ARG A 6 42.29 32.82 17.05
CA ARG A 6 41.57 34.05 17.39
C ARG A 6 41.12 34.85 16.16
N TYR A 7 41.73 34.60 15.00
CA TYR A 7 41.54 35.42 13.80
C TYR A 7 40.86 34.62 12.68
N ASP A 8 41.40 33.45 12.33
CA ASP A 8 40.90 32.60 11.25
C ASP A 8 40.59 31.19 11.73
N PHE A 9 39.31 30.81 11.76
CA PHE A 9 38.91 29.44 12.07
C PHE A 9 37.56 29.06 11.46
N VAL A 10 37.40 27.75 11.24
CA VAL A 10 36.11 27.13 11.01
C VAL A 10 35.62 26.50 12.31
N GLU A 11 34.38 26.78 12.65
CA GLU A 11 33.65 26.23 13.78
C GLU A 11 32.50 25.36 13.26
N VAL A 12 32.34 24.16 13.82
CA VAL A 12 31.21 23.29 13.54
C VAL A 12 30.36 23.19 14.81
N GLU A 13 29.09 23.53 14.69
CA GLU A 13 28.11 23.55 15.77
C GLU A 13 26.98 22.57 15.48
N GLU A 14 26.49 21.93 16.54
CA GLU A 14 25.26 21.16 16.53
C GLU A 14 24.08 22.11 16.85
N PRO A 15 23.16 22.36 15.90
CA PRO A 15 22.05 23.29 16.13
C PRO A 15 21.06 22.81 17.20
N SER A 16 20.98 21.49 17.42
CA SER A 16 20.02 20.89 18.34
C SER A 16 20.28 21.22 19.81
N ASP A 17 21.55 21.30 20.22
CA ASP A 17 21.97 21.59 21.59
C ASP A 17 22.88 22.83 21.70
N GLY A 18 23.22 23.47 20.56
CA GLY A 18 24.12 24.61 20.50
C GLY A 18 25.57 24.27 20.85
N SER A 19 25.92 22.98 20.91
CA SER A 19 27.27 22.55 21.27
C SER A 19 28.25 22.77 20.12
N VAL A 20 29.45 23.25 20.45
CA VAL A 20 30.54 23.41 19.48
C VAL A 20 31.27 22.07 19.38
N LEU A 21 31.09 21.37 18.26
CA LEU A 21 31.74 20.09 17.96
C LEU A 21 33.25 20.25 17.75
N GLY A 22 33.69 21.44 17.30
CA GLY A 22 35.10 21.82 17.31
C GLY A 22 35.42 23.08 16.51
N ARG A 23 36.68 23.54 16.63
CA ARG A 23 37.24 24.69 15.91
C ARG A 23 38.59 24.36 15.28
N TRP A 24 38.81 24.80 14.04
CA TRP A 24 40.01 24.46 13.27
C TRP A 24 40.54 25.64 12.45
N CYS A 25 41.87 25.83 12.51
CA CYS A 25 42.59 26.91 11.81
C CYS A 25 43.72 26.38 10.91
N GLY A 26 43.68 25.10 10.51
CA GLY A 26 44.64 24.47 9.58
C GLY A 26 46.02 24.12 10.13
N SER A 27 46.38 24.55 11.35
CA SER A 27 47.71 24.35 11.96
C SER A 27 47.79 23.17 12.95
N GLY A 28 46.87 22.21 12.88
CA GLY A 28 46.80 21.04 13.77
C GLY A 28 46.23 19.80 13.09
N SER A 29 46.12 18.69 13.83
CA SER A 29 45.53 17.45 13.33
C SER A 29 44.09 17.66 12.87
N VAL A 30 43.78 17.23 11.64
CA VAL A 30 42.42 17.25 11.10
C VAL A 30 41.51 16.44 12.05
N PRO A 31 40.35 16.99 12.46
CA PRO A 31 39.43 16.26 13.32
C PRO A 31 38.99 14.97 12.61
N GLY A 32 38.81 13.90 13.38
CA GLY A 32 38.12 12.71 12.90
C GLY A 32 36.71 13.03 12.40
N LYS A 33 36.07 12.05 11.74
CA LYS A 33 34.71 12.19 11.19
C LYS A 33 33.74 12.69 12.27
N GLN A 34 33.20 13.88 12.09
CA GLN A 34 32.14 14.44 12.93
C GLN A 34 30.78 14.00 12.38
N ILE A 35 29.90 13.52 13.25
CA ILE A 35 28.56 13.06 12.88
C ILE A 35 27.57 13.87 13.73
N SER A 36 26.71 14.66 13.07
CA SER A 36 25.64 15.38 13.76
C SER A 36 24.63 14.38 14.32
N LYS A 37 24.07 14.70 15.49
CA LYS A 37 22.99 13.94 16.11
C LYS A 37 21.64 14.19 15.44
N GLY A 38 21.51 15.31 14.73
CA GLY A 38 20.28 15.76 14.08
C GLY A 38 20.35 15.72 12.54
N ASN A 39 19.35 16.33 11.91
CA ASN A 39 19.27 16.51 10.46
C ASN A 39 19.89 17.83 9.98
N GLN A 40 20.53 18.58 10.88
CA GLN A 40 21.14 19.88 10.57
C GLN A 40 22.50 19.96 11.26
N ILE A 41 23.46 20.59 10.58
CA ILE A 41 24.76 20.93 11.13
C ILE A 41 25.07 22.38 10.73
N ARG A 42 25.60 23.18 11.65
CA ARG A 42 25.95 24.57 11.34
C ARG A 42 27.47 24.70 11.25
N ILE A 43 27.93 25.32 10.16
CA ILE A 43 29.35 25.57 9.93
C ILE A 43 29.52 27.09 9.89
N ARG A 44 30.40 27.61 10.75
CA ARG A 44 30.70 29.04 10.82
C ARG A 44 32.17 29.26 10.48
N PHE A 45 32.40 30.04 9.44
CA PHE A 45 33.74 30.52 9.09
C PHE A 45 33.93 31.92 9.65
N VAL A 46 35.00 32.09 10.42
CA VAL A 46 35.40 33.38 11.01
C VAL A 46 36.76 33.72 10.45
N SER A 47 36.89 34.92 9.89
CA SER A 47 38.12 35.47 9.34
C SER A 47 38.15 36.98 9.52
N ASP A 48 39.34 37.56 9.56
CA ASP A 48 39.54 39.02 9.62
C ASP A 48 39.77 39.64 8.22
N GLU A 49 39.97 40.96 8.16
CA GLU A 49 40.08 41.71 6.89
C GLU A 49 41.48 41.60 6.22
N TYR A 50 42.38 40.75 6.71
CA TYR A 50 43.77 40.64 6.22
C TYR A 50 43.92 39.56 5.11
N PHE A 51 43.59 39.92 3.86
CA PHE A 51 43.73 39.08 2.65
C PHE A 51 45.20 38.75 2.26
N PRO A 52 45.53 37.76 1.38
CA PRO A 52 45.03 36.39 1.19
C PRO A 52 46.17 35.44 0.75
N SER A 53 46.97 34.87 1.64
CA SER A 53 48.09 34.01 1.21
C SER A 53 47.83 32.51 1.33
N GLU A 54 46.78 32.09 2.04
CA GLU A 54 46.51 30.68 2.30
C GLU A 54 45.25 30.18 1.59
N PRO A 55 45.26 28.94 1.07
CA PRO A 55 44.07 28.31 0.52
C PRO A 55 43.05 28.15 1.64
N GLY A 56 41.84 28.67 1.44
CA GLY A 56 40.75 28.61 2.42
C GLY A 56 40.32 27.18 2.79
N PHE A 57 39.18 27.05 3.45
CA PHE A 57 38.73 25.77 3.99
C PHE A 57 37.92 24.97 2.97
N CYS A 58 38.19 23.66 2.87
CA CYS A 58 37.39 22.71 2.09
C CYS A 58 36.76 21.68 3.03
N ILE A 59 35.45 21.49 2.93
CA ILE A 59 34.69 20.54 3.73
C ILE A 59 34.06 19.51 2.82
N HIS A 60 34.27 18.24 3.13
CA HIS A 60 33.57 17.13 2.51
C HIS A 60 32.51 16.62 3.47
N TYR A 61 31.26 16.57 3.02
CA TYR A 61 30.17 16.02 3.80
C TYR A 61 29.53 14.85 3.07
N SER A 62 28.99 13.92 3.84
CA SER A 62 28.20 12.79 3.35
C SER A 62 27.02 12.61 4.28
N ILE A 63 25.83 12.39 3.71
CA ILE A 63 24.65 12.04 4.50
C ILE A 63 24.88 10.64 5.09
N VAL A 64 24.89 10.53 6.41
CA VAL A 64 24.98 9.24 7.10
C VAL A 64 23.56 8.76 7.33
N VAL A 65 23.13 7.77 6.56
CA VAL A 65 21.91 7.01 6.88
C VAL A 65 22.18 6.17 8.13
N PRO A 66 21.33 6.23 9.16
CA PRO A 66 21.53 5.44 10.36
C PRO A 66 21.58 3.95 9.98
N GLN A 67 22.73 3.31 10.22
CA GLN A 67 22.81 1.86 10.18
C GLN A 67 22.01 1.38 11.39
N PHE A 68 20.78 0.91 11.14
CA PHE A 68 19.99 0.19 12.13
C PHE A 68 20.73 -1.11 12.45
N THR A 69 21.61 -1.06 13.45
CA THR A 69 22.11 -2.27 14.11
C THR A 69 20.92 -2.88 14.84
N GLU A 70 20.41 -3.95 14.24
CA GLU A 70 19.55 -4.99 14.79
C GLU A 70 19.37 -4.91 16.32
N THR A 71 18.18 -4.50 16.77
CA THR A 71 17.32 -5.17 17.76
C THR A 71 16.06 -4.32 17.93
N VAL A 72 15.25 -4.17 16.88
CA VAL A 72 13.92 -3.56 17.03
C VAL A 72 12.92 -4.51 16.38
N SER A 73 12.05 -5.06 17.22
CA SER A 73 10.85 -5.80 16.84
C SER A 73 10.17 -5.09 15.65
N PRO A 74 9.65 -5.81 14.63
CA PRO A 74 9.09 -5.25 13.38
C PRO A 74 7.83 -4.38 13.56
N SER A 75 7.53 -3.97 14.80
CA SER A 75 6.34 -3.24 15.22
C SER A 75 6.50 -1.71 15.23
N VAL A 76 7.69 -1.17 14.92
CA VAL A 76 8.00 0.28 15.13
C VAL A 76 8.64 0.96 13.91
N LEU A 77 8.77 0.27 12.78
CA LEU A 77 9.20 0.94 11.55
C LEU A 77 8.00 1.70 10.97
N PRO A 78 8.13 3.00 10.59
CA PRO A 78 7.08 3.67 9.85
C PRO A 78 6.81 2.88 8.57
N ALA A 79 5.54 2.74 8.18
CA ALA A 79 5.16 1.91 7.03
C ALA A 79 5.90 2.32 5.74
N ALA A 80 6.24 3.61 5.60
CA ALA A 80 7.06 4.14 4.50
C ALA A 80 8.50 3.61 4.44
N ALA A 81 9.03 3.02 5.52
CA ALA A 81 10.37 2.43 5.58
C ALA A 81 10.39 0.91 5.27
N LEU A 82 9.24 0.32 4.91
CA LEU A 82 9.17 -1.08 4.51
C LEU A 82 9.89 -1.30 3.16
N PRO A 83 10.54 -2.46 2.95
CA PRO A 83 10.97 -2.90 1.62
C PRO A 83 9.84 -2.79 0.60
N LEU A 84 10.17 -2.40 -0.64
CA LEU A 84 9.18 -2.06 -1.67
C LEU A 84 8.12 -3.16 -1.89
N ASP A 85 8.52 -4.43 -1.87
CA ASP A 85 7.60 -5.57 -2.04
C ASP A 85 6.63 -5.73 -0.86
N LEU A 86 7.10 -5.51 0.37
CA LEU A 86 6.26 -5.53 1.58
C LEU A 86 5.32 -4.33 1.62
N LEU A 87 5.81 -3.17 1.19
CA LEU A 87 4.98 -1.97 1.07
C LEU A 87 3.89 -2.16 0.02
N ASN A 88 4.22 -2.69 -1.15
CA ASN A 88 3.25 -2.98 -2.20
C ASN A 88 2.16 -3.95 -1.71
N ASN A 89 2.54 -5.01 -0.99
CA ASN A 89 1.59 -5.90 -0.31
C ASN A 89 0.65 -5.14 0.63
N ALA A 90 1.21 -4.31 1.52
CA ALA A 90 0.42 -3.54 2.47
C ALA A 90 -0.57 -2.58 1.76
N VAL A 91 -0.12 -1.88 0.71
CA VAL A 91 -0.97 -0.95 -0.06
C VAL A 91 -2.18 -1.64 -0.69
N THR A 92 -2.04 -2.88 -1.17
CA THR A 92 -3.16 -3.60 -1.81
C THR A 92 -4.34 -3.84 -0.86
N ALA A 93 -4.10 -3.96 0.44
CA ALA A 93 -5.11 -4.25 1.46
C ALA A 93 -6.11 -3.10 1.73
N PHE A 94 -5.75 -1.85 1.40
CA PHE A 94 -6.57 -0.68 1.76
C PHE A 94 -7.61 -0.34 0.69
N SER A 95 -8.91 -0.29 1.01
CA SER A 95 -9.95 0.05 0.03
C SER A 95 -10.04 1.55 -0.31
N THR A 96 -9.53 2.43 0.55
CA THR A 96 -9.62 3.88 0.36
C THR A 96 -8.23 4.53 0.38
N LEU A 97 -8.10 5.65 -0.34
CA LEU A 97 -6.91 6.49 -0.32
C LEU A 97 -6.66 7.08 1.07
N GLU A 98 -7.71 7.46 1.80
CA GLU A 98 -7.60 7.99 3.15
C GLU A 98 -6.95 6.99 4.10
N ASP A 99 -7.45 5.75 4.13
CA ASP A 99 -6.92 4.71 5.01
C ASP A 99 -5.47 4.36 4.63
N LEU A 100 -5.15 4.37 3.33
CA LEU A 100 -3.79 4.17 2.84
C LEU A 100 -2.84 5.25 3.34
N ILE A 101 -3.16 6.53 3.16
CA ILE A 101 -2.26 7.63 3.59
C ILE A 101 -2.16 7.67 5.12
N ARG A 102 -3.26 7.40 5.84
CA ARG A 102 -3.24 7.25 7.30
C ARG A 102 -2.31 6.13 7.76
N TYR A 103 -2.29 5.00 7.05
CA TYR A 103 -1.37 3.91 7.34
C TYR A 103 0.09 4.28 7.06
N LEU A 104 0.35 5.01 5.97
CA LEU A 104 1.70 5.43 5.58
C LEU A 104 2.29 6.44 6.57
N GLU A 105 1.52 7.46 6.95
CA GLU A 105 1.96 8.61 7.76
C GLU A 105 0.85 9.07 8.73
N PRO A 106 0.64 8.37 9.85
CA PRO A 106 -0.49 8.59 10.75
C PRO A 106 -0.50 9.98 11.41
N ASP A 107 0.66 10.63 11.54
CA ASP A 107 0.77 11.93 12.22
C ASP A 107 0.47 13.13 11.29
N ARG A 108 0.57 12.95 9.96
CA ARG A 108 0.43 14.03 8.97
C ARG A 108 -0.47 13.73 7.77
N TRP A 109 -1.16 12.58 7.75
CA TRP A 109 -1.97 12.14 6.62
C TRP A 109 -3.00 13.15 6.12
N GLN A 110 -3.55 14.00 7.00
CA GLN A 110 -4.54 15.02 6.62
C GLN A 110 -3.91 16.07 5.70
N LEU A 111 -2.70 16.54 6.04
CA LEU A 111 -1.96 17.50 5.23
C LEU A 111 -1.53 16.87 3.90
N ASP A 112 -1.03 15.63 3.95
CA ASP A 112 -0.63 14.89 2.74
C ASP A 112 -1.83 14.68 1.79
N LEU A 113 -3.01 14.33 2.32
CA LEU A 113 -4.23 14.17 1.54
C LEU A 113 -4.71 15.51 0.95
N GLU A 114 -4.69 16.60 1.73
CA GLU A 114 -5.05 17.94 1.27
C GLU A 114 -4.12 18.46 0.16
N ASP A 115 -2.82 18.23 0.28
CA ASP A 115 -1.83 18.62 -0.72
C ASP A 115 -2.00 17.81 -2.02
N LEU A 116 -2.39 16.54 -1.95
CA LEU A 116 -2.70 15.72 -3.14
C LEU A 116 -3.93 16.23 -3.91
N TYR A 117 -4.95 16.72 -3.21
CA TYR A 117 -6.14 17.30 -3.82
C TYR A 117 -5.99 18.78 -4.21
N ARG A 118 -4.91 19.44 -3.76
CA ARG A 118 -4.65 20.85 -4.10
C ARG A 118 -4.32 20.96 -5.60
N PRO A 119 -5.10 21.73 -6.38
CA PRO A 119 -4.83 21.87 -7.80
C PRO A 119 -3.47 22.55 -8.02
N THR A 120 -2.55 21.87 -8.71
CA THR A 120 -1.18 22.32 -8.96
C THR A 120 -1.17 23.38 -10.07
N TRP A 121 -1.62 24.59 -9.78
CA TRP A 121 -1.60 25.70 -10.75
C TRP A 121 -0.18 26.24 -11.02
N GLN A 122 0.84 25.78 -10.28
CA GLN A 122 2.19 26.37 -10.30
C GLN A 122 3.17 25.75 -11.31
N LEU A 123 2.78 24.74 -12.09
CA LEU A 123 3.67 24.04 -13.04
C LEU A 123 3.26 24.10 -14.52
N LEU A 124 2.20 24.83 -14.86
CA LEU A 124 1.79 25.05 -16.26
C LEU A 124 2.51 26.26 -16.86
N GLY A 125 3.76 26.02 -17.30
CA GLY A 125 4.34 26.79 -18.40
C GLY A 125 3.44 26.70 -19.64
N LYS A 126 3.46 27.72 -20.50
CA LYS A 126 2.51 27.99 -21.61
C LYS A 126 2.41 26.95 -22.75
N ALA A 127 2.67 25.67 -22.52
CA ALA A 127 2.58 24.63 -23.53
C ALA A 127 1.75 23.44 -23.01
N PHE A 128 0.44 23.52 -23.22
CA PHE A 128 -0.52 22.43 -23.55
C PHE A 128 -1.92 22.78 -23.04
N VAL A 129 -2.59 23.68 -23.77
CA VAL A 129 -4.05 23.80 -23.72
C VAL A 129 -4.61 22.76 -24.69
N PHE A 130 -4.51 21.48 -24.33
CA PHE A 130 -5.36 20.45 -24.91
C PHE A 130 -6.33 19.98 -23.83
N GLY A 131 -7.46 20.68 -23.74
CA GLY A 131 -8.81 20.11 -23.64
C GLY A 131 -9.15 19.02 -22.62
N ARG A 132 -8.29 18.62 -21.69
CA ARG A 132 -8.68 17.75 -20.57
C ARG A 132 -9.10 18.64 -19.41
N LYS A 133 -10.42 18.78 -19.24
CA LYS A 133 -11.00 19.18 -17.96
C LYS A 133 -10.33 18.31 -16.89
N SER A 134 -9.51 18.95 -16.05
CA SER A 134 -8.97 18.38 -14.82
C SER A 134 -10.13 18.09 -13.86
N ARG A 135 -10.93 17.06 -14.16
CA ARG A 135 -11.69 16.38 -13.13
C ARG A 135 -10.63 15.63 -12.33
N ALA A 136 -10.44 16.01 -11.07
CA ALA A 136 -9.66 15.22 -10.14
C ALA A 136 -10.08 13.76 -10.30
N VAL A 137 -9.15 12.91 -10.73
CA VAL A 137 -9.41 11.49 -10.92
C VAL A 137 -9.59 10.89 -9.54
N ASP A 138 -10.78 10.35 -9.26
CA ASP A 138 -11.04 9.68 -7.98
C ASP A 138 -10.35 8.31 -7.98
N LEU A 139 -9.24 8.21 -7.25
CA LEU A 139 -8.45 6.99 -7.12
C LEU A 139 -9.25 5.85 -6.48
N ASN A 140 -10.22 6.17 -5.61
CA ASN A 140 -11.11 5.16 -5.01
C ASN A 140 -12.02 4.55 -6.07
N LEU A 141 -12.59 5.38 -6.95
CA LEU A 141 -13.43 4.92 -8.06
C LEU A 141 -12.64 4.00 -9.00
N LEU A 142 -11.42 4.39 -9.39
CA LEU A 142 -10.57 3.55 -10.24
C LEU A 142 -10.25 2.19 -9.59
N LYS A 143 -10.03 2.17 -8.26
CA LYS A 143 -9.81 0.93 -7.52
C LYS A 143 -11.04 0.02 -7.54
N GLU A 144 -12.23 0.58 -7.31
CA GLU A 144 -13.48 -0.19 -7.35
C GLU A 144 -13.83 -0.69 -8.76
N GLU A 145 -13.55 0.09 -9.80
CA GLU A 145 -13.67 -0.36 -11.20
C GLU A 145 -12.78 -1.57 -11.49
N ALA A 146 -11.51 -1.55 -11.05
CA ALA A 146 -10.62 -2.71 -11.19
C ALA A 146 -11.12 -3.92 -10.37
N ARG A 147 -11.62 -3.67 -9.14
CA ARG A 147 -12.19 -4.71 -8.27
C ARG A 147 -13.38 -5.41 -8.90
N LEU A 148 -14.22 -4.69 -9.65
CA LEU A 148 -15.38 -5.25 -10.35
C LEU A 148 -15.00 -6.33 -11.38
N TYR A 149 -13.78 -6.31 -11.91
CA TYR A 149 -13.28 -7.32 -12.86
C TYR A 149 -12.31 -8.32 -12.22
N SER A 150 -11.83 -8.03 -11.00
CA SER A 150 -10.96 -8.89 -10.22
C SER A 150 -11.72 -10.09 -9.61
N CYS A 151 -10.95 -11.06 -9.11
CA CYS A 151 -11.44 -12.26 -8.44
C CYS A 151 -12.26 -11.90 -7.19
N THR A 152 -13.59 -12.06 -7.29
CA THR A 152 -14.55 -11.70 -6.23
C THR A 152 -15.77 -12.63 -6.25
N PRO A 153 -16.54 -12.72 -5.13
CA PRO A 153 -17.81 -13.44 -5.11
C PRO A 153 -18.93 -12.75 -5.94
N ARG A 154 -19.37 -13.39 -7.01
CA ARG A 154 -20.38 -12.88 -7.96
C ARG A 154 -21.66 -13.68 -7.91
N ASN A 155 -22.76 -13.02 -8.29
CA ASN A 155 -24.06 -13.67 -8.40
C ASN A 155 -24.08 -14.57 -9.65
N PHE A 156 -24.43 -15.84 -9.47
CA PHE A 156 -24.56 -16.82 -10.53
C PHE A 156 -25.91 -17.53 -10.40
N SER A 157 -26.65 -17.66 -11.50
CA SER A 157 -27.88 -18.45 -11.53
C SER A 157 -27.55 -19.92 -11.69
N VAL A 158 -27.98 -20.75 -10.75
CA VAL A 158 -27.76 -22.21 -10.78
C VAL A 158 -29.08 -22.96 -10.80
N SER A 159 -29.10 -24.10 -11.50
CA SER A 159 -30.23 -25.03 -11.52
C SER A 159 -30.27 -25.81 -10.21
N VAL A 160 -31.33 -25.63 -9.42
CA VAL A 160 -31.49 -26.30 -8.11
C VAL A 160 -31.45 -27.83 -8.26
N ARG A 161 -31.98 -28.33 -9.38
CA ARG A 161 -32.04 -29.75 -9.68
C ARG A 161 -30.64 -30.34 -9.94
N GLU A 162 -29.79 -29.61 -10.66
CA GLU A 162 -28.42 -30.01 -10.99
C GLU A 162 -27.52 -29.93 -9.76
N GLU A 163 -27.62 -28.85 -8.98
CA GLU A 163 -26.85 -28.66 -7.73
C GLU A 163 -27.14 -29.77 -6.71
N LEU A 164 -28.42 -30.15 -6.55
CA LEU A 164 -28.84 -31.21 -5.63
C LEU A 164 -28.75 -32.62 -6.23
N LYS A 165 -28.36 -32.75 -7.50
CA LYS A 165 -28.25 -34.03 -8.24
C LYS A 165 -29.53 -34.87 -8.18
N ARG A 166 -30.72 -34.25 -8.22
CA ARG A 166 -32.02 -34.96 -8.14
C ARG A 166 -32.68 -35.09 -9.49
N ALA A 167 -33.01 -36.32 -9.92
CA ALA A 167 -33.73 -36.54 -11.17
C ALA A 167 -35.25 -36.74 -10.96
N ASP A 168 -35.70 -37.05 -9.76
CA ASP A 168 -37.08 -37.46 -9.42
C ASP A 168 -37.97 -36.31 -8.92
N THR A 169 -37.38 -35.13 -8.75
CA THR A 169 -37.99 -33.99 -8.08
C THR A 169 -37.90 -32.76 -8.97
N ILE A 170 -39.01 -31.99 -9.05
CA ILE A 170 -39.05 -30.69 -9.70
C ILE A 170 -39.12 -29.62 -8.61
N PHE A 171 -38.37 -28.52 -8.78
CA PHE A 171 -38.34 -27.39 -7.86
C PHE A 171 -38.92 -26.14 -8.52
N TRP A 172 -39.63 -25.32 -7.75
CA TRP A 172 -40.05 -23.99 -8.15
C TRP A 172 -39.64 -22.96 -7.07
N PRO A 173 -38.89 -21.90 -7.42
CA PRO A 173 -38.25 -21.69 -8.72
C PRO A 173 -37.21 -22.78 -9.05
N GLY A 174 -37.00 -23.05 -10.34
CA GLY A 174 -36.04 -24.07 -10.80
C GLY A 174 -34.58 -23.62 -10.73
N CYS A 175 -34.35 -22.31 -10.72
CA CYS A 175 -33.03 -21.70 -10.59
C CYS A 175 -33.00 -20.73 -9.41
N LEU A 176 -31.86 -20.67 -8.73
CA LEU A 176 -31.60 -19.76 -7.61
C LEU A 176 -30.29 -19.00 -7.82
N LEU A 177 -30.17 -17.82 -7.22
CA LEU A 177 -28.94 -17.03 -7.23
C LEU A 177 -28.03 -17.49 -6.10
N VAL A 178 -26.82 -17.94 -6.47
CA VAL A 178 -25.77 -18.28 -5.52
C VAL A 178 -24.54 -17.40 -5.74
N LYS A 179 -23.65 -17.35 -4.76
CA LYS A 179 -22.35 -16.67 -4.90
C LYS A 179 -21.31 -17.67 -5.42
N ARG A 180 -20.63 -17.34 -6.51
CA ARG A 180 -19.48 -18.10 -7.04
C ARG A 180 -18.31 -17.15 -7.27
N CYS A 181 -17.10 -17.65 -7.13
CA CYS A 181 -15.90 -16.88 -7.44
C CYS A 181 -15.80 -16.67 -8.94
N GLY A 182 -15.54 -15.42 -9.35
CA GLY A 182 -15.36 -15.08 -10.75
C GLY A 182 -14.61 -13.76 -10.91
N GLY A 183 -14.18 -13.49 -12.15
CA GLY A 183 -13.25 -12.41 -12.46
C GLY A 183 -11.88 -12.95 -12.83
N ASN A 184 -10.90 -12.06 -12.99
CA ASN A 184 -9.53 -12.41 -13.33
C ASN A 184 -8.56 -12.20 -12.15
N CYS A 185 -7.37 -12.75 -12.29
CA CYS A 185 -6.26 -12.62 -11.34
C CYS A 185 -5.14 -11.73 -11.88
N ALA A 186 -5.46 -10.76 -12.74
CA ALA A 186 -4.44 -9.91 -13.37
C ALA A 186 -3.75 -8.96 -12.38
N CYS A 187 -4.38 -8.66 -11.24
CA CYS A 187 -3.88 -7.76 -10.21
C CYS A 187 -3.25 -8.53 -9.02
N CYS A 188 -2.26 -9.38 -9.29
CA CYS A 188 -1.52 -10.12 -8.25
C CYS A 188 -0.07 -9.61 -8.12
N LEU A 189 0.61 -9.96 -7.03
CA LEU A 189 1.93 -9.41 -6.71
C LEU A 189 3.08 -9.96 -7.58
N HIS A 190 2.99 -11.19 -8.09
CA HIS A 190 4.05 -11.85 -8.84
C HIS A 190 3.50 -12.67 -10.00
N THR A 191 3.98 -12.39 -11.22
CA THR A 191 3.80 -13.18 -12.46
C THR A 191 2.47 -13.93 -12.56
N CYS A 192 1.39 -13.17 -12.72
CA CYS A 192 0.02 -13.67 -12.68
C CYS A 192 -0.43 -14.51 -13.90
N SER A 193 0.52 -14.99 -14.71
CA SER A 193 0.23 -15.68 -15.97
C SER A 193 -0.48 -17.01 -15.77
N GLU A 194 -0.34 -17.64 -14.60
CA GLU A 194 -0.93 -18.94 -14.27
C GLU A 194 -1.72 -18.92 -12.95
N CYS A 195 -2.58 -17.92 -12.77
CA CYS A 195 -3.45 -17.81 -11.59
C CYS A 195 -4.90 -18.17 -11.88
N GLN A 196 -5.53 -18.87 -10.94
CA GLN A 196 -6.94 -19.20 -10.98
C GLN A 196 -7.67 -18.55 -9.79
N CYS A 197 -8.84 -17.96 -10.07
CA CYS A 197 -9.74 -17.45 -9.05
C CYS A 197 -10.50 -18.62 -8.41
N VAL A 198 -10.23 -18.89 -7.14
CA VAL A 198 -10.79 -20.03 -6.39
C VAL A 198 -11.42 -19.56 -5.08
N PRO A 199 -12.42 -20.29 -4.54
CA PRO A 199 -12.96 -19.97 -3.22
C PRO A 199 -11.95 -20.27 -2.12
N SER A 200 -11.73 -19.30 -1.25
CA SER A 200 -11.02 -19.51 0.02
C SER A 200 -11.97 -19.82 1.17
N LYS A 201 -13.24 -19.40 1.05
CA LYS A 201 -14.29 -19.70 2.03
C LYS A 201 -15.61 -20.01 1.36
N VAL A 202 -16.20 -21.13 1.73
CA VAL A 202 -17.50 -21.61 1.23
C VAL A 202 -18.44 -21.79 2.41
N THR A 203 -19.71 -21.40 2.23
CA THR A 203 -20.77 -21.61 3.21
C THR A 203 -21.99 -22.23 2.54
N LYS A 204 -22.79 -22.98 3.31
CA LYS A 204 -24.08 -23.52 2.86
C LYS A 204 -25.20 -22.62 3.33
N LYS A 205 -26.03 -22.15 2.40
CA LYS A 205 -27.19 -21.31 2.70
C LYS A 205 -28.47 -22.03 2.30
N TYR A 206 -29.47 -21.99 3.17
CA TYR A 206 -30.76 -22.62 2.94
C TYR A 206 -31.69 -21.69 2.18
N HIS A 207 -32.38 -22.23 1.18
CA HIS A 207 -33.34 -21.51 0.35
C HIS A 207 -34.65 -22.27 0.37
N GLU A 208 -35.74 -21.62 0.79
CA GLU A 208 -37.06 -22.22 0.75
C GLU A 208 -37.54 -22.33 -0.70
N VAL A 209 -37.92 -23.54 -1.11
CA VAL A 209 -38.43 -23.80 -2.46
C VAL A 209 -39.66 -24.70 -2.41
N LEU A 210 -40.50 -24.60 -3.44
CA LEU A 210 -41.59 -25.54 -3.65
C LEU A 210 -41.05 -26.81 -4.30
N GLN A 211 -41.17 -27.92 -3.59
CA GLN A 211 -40.84 -29.25 -4.08
C GLN A 211 -42.08 -29.93 -4.68
N LEU A 212 -41.95 -30.43 -5.91
CA LEU A 212 -42.97 -31.18 -6.64
C LEU A 212 -42.44 -32.60 -6.93
N ARG A 213 -43.12 -33.61 -6.38
CA ARG A 213 -42.78 -35.03 -6.61
C ARG A 213 -43.96 -35.79 -7.22
N PRO A 214 -43.74 -36.65 -8.23
CA PRO A 214 -44.78 -37.53 -8.75
C PRO A 214 -45.33 -38.45 -7.65
N LYS A 215 -46.65 -38.62 -7.56
CA LYS A 215 -47.26 -39.62 -6.68
C LYS A 215 -47.15 -41.01 -7.31
N THR A 216 -46.77 -42.03 -6.54
CA THR A 216 -46.80 -43.42 -6.99
C THR A 216 -48.25 -43.94 -7.03
N GLY A 217 -48.67 -44.47 -8.18
CA GLY A 217 -49.98 -45.14 -8.34
C GLY A 217 -51.21 -44.23 -8.48
N VAL A 218 -51.08 -42.91 -8.34
CA VAL A 218 -52.19 -41.95 -8.49
C VAL A 218 -51.78 -40.78 -9.38
N ARG A 219 -52.66 -40.32 -10.27
CA ARG A 219 -52.40 -39.10 -11.07
C ARG A 219 -52.25 -37.89 -10.15
N GLY A 220 -51.11 -37.20 -10.22
CA GLY A 220 -50.87 -35.92 -9.56
C GLY A 220 -49.47 -35.77 -8.96
N LEU A 221 -49.18 -34.57 -8.47
CA LEU A 221 -47.92 -34.20 -7.82
C LEU A 221 -48.15 -33.96 -6.32
N HIS A 222 -47.32 -34.59 -5.48
CA HIS A 222 -47.12 -34.18 -4.09
C HIS A 222 -46.38 -32.84 -4.07
N LYS A 223 -46.85 -31.91 -3.24
CA LYS A 223 -46.33 -30.54 -3.14
C LYS A 223 -45.95 -30.27 -1.69
N SER A 224 -44.74 -29.79 -1.45
CA SER A 224 -44.27 -29.42 -0.12
C SER A 224 -43.27 -28.28 -0.21
N LEU A 225 -43.31 -27.35 0.75
CA LEU A 225 -42.21 -26.40 0.95
C LEU A 225 -41.04 -27.13 1.58
N THR A 226 -39.82 -26.84 1.14
CA THR A 226 -38.62 -27.49 1.64
C THR A 226 -37.43 -26.56 1.49
N ASP A 227 -36.58 -26.55 2.52
CA ASP A 227 -35.31 -25.83 2.46
C ASP A 227 -34.25 -26.65 1.72
N VAL A 228 -33.67 -26.06 0.68
CA VAL A 228 -32.54 -26.64 -0.04
C VAL A 228 -31.25 -25.92 0.35
N ALA A 229 -30.21 -26.68 0.67
CA ALA A 229 -28.89 -26.14 0.97
C ALA A 229 -28.09 -25.98 -0.32
N LEU A 230 -27.70 -24.75 -0.64
CA LEU A 230 -26.83 -24.42 -1.77
C LEU A 230 -25.49 -23.86 -1.26
N GLU A 231 -24.41 -24.12 -1.99
CA GLU A 231 -23.07 -23.64 -1.66
C GLU A 231 -22.83 -22.23 -2.21
N HIS A 232 -22.33 -21.35 -1.36
CA HIS A 232 -21.98 -19.97 -1.65
C HIS A 232 -20.52 -19.75 -1.35
N HIS A 233 -19.79 -19.19 -2.31
CA HIS A 233 -18.44 -18.70 -2.09
C HIS A 233 -18.56 -17.35 -1.37
N GLU A 234 -18.05 -17.24 -0.14
CA GLU A 234 -18.07 -16.00 0.64
C GLU A 234 -16.81 -15.16 0.40
N GLU A 235 -15.67 -15.83 0.22
CA GLU A 235 -14.37 -15.20 -0.01
C GLU A 235 -13.66 -15.94 -1.16
N CYS A 236 -12.91 -15.18 -1.97
CA CYS A 236 -12.26 -15.66 -3.18
C CYS A 236 -10.83 -15.14 -3.23
N ASP A 237 -9.90 -16.02 -3.61
CA ASP A 237 -8.49 -15.68 -3.73
C ASP A 237 -7.90 -16.15 -5.07
N CYS A 238 -6.85 -15.46 -5.49
CA CYS A 238 -6.07 -15.84 -6.66
C CYS A 238 -4.95 -16.78 -6.26
N VAL A 239 -5.04 -18.03 -6.71
CA VAL A 239 -4.01 -19.05 -6.46
C VAL A 239 -3.21 -19.27 -7.75
N CYS A 240 -1.91 -19.00 -7.69
CA CYS A 240 -1.00 -19.04 -8.82
C CYS A 240 -0.09 -20.27 -8.73
N ARG A 241 0.11 -20.98 -9.85
CA ARG A 241 1.10 -22.05 -9.92
C ARG A 241 2.49 -21.42 -10.00
N GLY A 242 3.18 -21.27 -8.86
CA GLY A 242 4.54 -20.73 -8.89
C GLY A 242 5.17 -20.20 -7.61
N ASN A 243 4.55 -20.26 -6.42
CA ASN A 243 5.27 -19.89 -5.20
C ASN A 243 4.96 -20.81 -4.02
N ALA A 244 5.58 -21.99 -4.05
CA ALA A 244 6.03 -22.69 -2.85
C ALA A 244 7.56 -22.57 -2.82
N GLY A 245 8.06 -21.45 -2.29
CA GLY A 245 9.38 -21.38 -1.66
C GLY A 245 9.10 -20.95 -0.22
N GLY A 246 9.50 -21.71 0.81
CA GLY A 246 10.84 -22.26 0.98
C GLY A 246 11.65 -21.21 1.72
#